data_AF-A0A1I7UIH8-F1
#
_entry.id   AF-A0A1I7UIH8-F1
#
_cell.length_a   1.000
_cell.length_b   1.000
_cell.length_c   1.000
_cell.angle_alpha   90.00
_cell.angle_beta   90.00
_cell.angle_gamma   90.00
#
_symmetry.space_group_name_H-M   'P 1'
#
loop_
_entity.id
_entity.type
_entity.pdbx_description
1 polymer ?
#
loop_
_entity_poly.entity_id
_entity_poly.type
_entity_poly.pdbx_seq_one_letter_code
_entity_poly.pdbx_strand_id
1 'polypeptide(L)'
;MWSDYNETNCQPNYSYFGSSDYLRNAYHIIAFFTIPLSLFTFYVILKVTPERMKNMRIPLLIAHSWSTNLDLMFTIFTRPYVFGPSSSGMPLGILGELGIPVKWQFYWAQVSSSSEFRMSNTLKFYVFSDGNKYCDAIRESTQSDHHYTVLSNSETQYTSSLLSTAYCIFIYSLHTILSREYGSIGDEKDYFGAYNNQSTLVMSSHGLLSTICTLFVYRPYRDYINCMITGKKEEGSATVAIGSAVDSYI
;
A
#
# COMPACT_ATOMS: atom_id res chain seq x y z
N MET A 1 -15.38 34.89 18.01
CA MET A 1 -15.84 34.04 19.13
C MET A 1 -17.35 34.06 19.09
N TRP A 2 -18.00 32.92 18.84
CA TRP A 2 -19.46 32.86 18.71
C TRP A 2 -20.11 32.93 20.10
N SER A 3 -21.21 33.66 20.21
CA SER A 3 -21.89 34.04 21.46
C SER A 3 -22.74 32.94 22.10
N ASP A 4 -22.71 31.73 21.55
CA ASP A 4 -23.62 30.63 21.92
C ASP A 4 -22.90 29.41 22.52
N TYR A 5 -21.64 29.56 22.95
CA TYR A 5 -20.92 28.47 23.63
C TYR A 5 -21.43 28.34 25.08
N ASN A 6 -22.52 27.60 25.24
CA ASN A 6 -22.99 27.12 26.54
C ASN A 6 -22.34 25.77 26.81
N GLU A 7 -21.40 25.69 27.76
CA GLU A 7 -20.82 24.43 28.24
C GLU A 7 -21.89 23.62 28.97
N THR A 8 -22.67 22.85 28.23
CA THR A 8 -23.43 21.77 28.83
C THR A 8 -22.42 20.67 29.20
N ASN A 9 -22.33 20.35 30.50
CA ASN A 9 -21.59 19.20 31.04
C ASN A 9 -22.26 17.86 30.64
N CYS A 10 -22.59 17.71 29.36
CA CYS A 10 -22.90 16.44 28.75
C CYS A 10 -21.54 15.80 28.42
N GLN A 11 -20.95 15.04 29.35
CA GLN A 11 -19.98 14.03 28.95
C GLN A 11 -20.79 12.83 28.42
N PRO A 12 -20.93 12.64 27.09
CA PRO A 12 -21.42 11.37 26.59
C PRO A 12 -20.49 10.27 27.09
N ASN A 13 -21.05 9.16 27.56
CA ASN A 13 -20.30 8.03 28.09
C ASN A 13 -19.79 7.19 26.91
N TYR A 14 -18.95 7.75 26.04
CA TYR A 14 -18.48 7.10 24.83
C TYR A 14 -17.26 6.22 25.08
N SER A 15 -17.19 5.10 24.37
CA SER A 15 -16.04 4.19 24.42
C SER A 15 -14.79 4.87 23.85
N TYR A 16 -13.61 4.62 24.44
CA TYR A 16 -12.32 5.14 23.96
C TYR A 16 -12.10 4.85 22.46
N PHE A 17 -12.53 3.69 21.98
CA PHE A 17 -12.41 3.30 20.56
C PHE A 17 -13.24 4.18 19.61
N GLY A 18 -14.33 4.76 20.09
CA GLY A 18 -15.14 5.74 19.35
C GLY A 18 -14.58 7.16 19.38
N SER A 19 -13.57 7.43 20.22
CA SER A 19 -12.98 8.77 20.36
C SER A 19 -12.06 9.14 19.19
N SER A 20 -12.00 10.44 18.90
CA SER A 20 -11.02 11.02 17.97
C SER A 20 -9.58 10.86 18.47
N ASP A 21 -9.35 10.83 19.79
CA ASP A 21 -8.01 10.71 20.37
C ASP A 21 -7.41 9.32 20.13
N TYR A 22 -8.24 8.27 20.24
CA TYR A 22 -7.85 6.91 19.87
C TYR A 22 -7.42 6.86 18.40
N LEU A 23 -8.26 7.38 17.52
CA LEU A 23 -7.99 7.34 16.08
C LEU A 23 -6.71 8.12 15.73
N ARG A 24 -6.51 9.29 16.33
CA ARG A 24 -5.30 10.09 16.15
C ARG A 24 -4.04 9.34 16.59
N ASN A 25 -4.07 8.72 17.77
CA ASN A 25 -2.94 7.94 18.28
C ASN A 25 -2.64 6.72 17.41
N ALA A 26 -3.68 6.02 16.95
CA ALA A 26 -3.53 4.91 16.02
C ALA A 26 -2.88 5.35 14.70
N TYR A 27 -3.29 6.48 14.12
CA TYR A 27 -2.63 7.04 12.94
C TYR A 27 -1.15 7.37 13.16
N HIS A 28 -0.79 7.92 14.33
CA HIS A 28 0.62 8.19 14.65
C HIS A 28 1.47 6.91 14.71
N ILE A 29 0.92 5.84 15.29
CA ILE A 29 1.59 4.53 15.34
C ILE A 29 1.76 3.98 13.92
N ILE A 30 0.70 4.01 13.11
CA ILE A 30 0.76 3.56 11.71
C ILE A 30 1.81 4.37 10.94
N ALA A 31 1.77 5.71 11.01
CA ALA A 31 2.73 6.59 10.35
C ALA A 31 4.18 6.30 10.77
N PHE A 32 4.42 6.03 12.06
CA PHE A 32 5.74 5.67 12.58
C PHE A 32 6.32 4.42 11.89
N PHE A 33 5.49 3.45 11.51
CA PHE A 33 5.92 2.27 10.76
C PHE A 33 5.91 2.49 9.23
N THR A 34 4.95 3.24 8.69
CA THR A 34 4.84 3.51 7.24
C THR A 34 6.04 4.29 6.71
N ILE A 35 6.50 5.32 7.41
CA ILE A 35 7.60 6.17 6.95
C ILE A 35 8.91 5.38 6.73
N PRO A 36 9.43 4.60 7.72
CA PRO A 36 10.66 3.85 7.50
C PRO A 36 10.48 2.74 6.45
N LEU A 37 9.33 2.06 6.40
CA LEU A 37 9.08 1.01 5.42
C LEU A 37 8.99 1.54 3.99
N SER A 38 8.32 2.67 3.78
CA SER A 38 8.22 3.32 2.46
C SER A 38 9.58 3.83 1.97
N LEU A 39 10.39 4.41 2.85
CA LEU A 39 11.78 4.83 2.56
C LEU A 39 12.68 3.64 2.25
N PHE A 40 12.58 2.57 3.03
CA PHE A 40 13.31 1.34 2.80
C PHE A 40 12.95 0.71 1.44
N THR A 41 11.66 0.67 1.11
CA THR A 41 11.18 0.15 -0.18
C THR A 41 11.72 0.98 -1.33
N PHE A 42 11.70 2.31 -1.21
CA PHE A 42 12.30 3.20 -2.20
C PHE A 42 13.81 2.92 -2.40
N TYR A 43 14.54 2.69 -1.31
CA TYR A 43 15.95 2.31 -1.36
C TYR A 43 16.19 0.95 -2.03
N VAL A 44 15.39 -0.07 -1.68
CA VAL A 44 15.47 -1.42 -2.26
C VAL A 44 15.20 -1.35 -3.77
N ILE A 45 14.19 -0.61 -4.21
CA ILE A 45 13.90 -0.42 -5.64
C ILE A 45 15.11 0.20 -6.35
N LEU A 46 15.73 1.25 -5.79
CA LEU A 46 16.87 1.90 -6.44
C LEU A 46 18.12 1.02 -6.53
N LYS A 47 18.38 0.20 -5.50
CA LYS A 47 19.62 -0.59 -5.37
C LYS A 47 19.53 -1.97 -6.01
N VAL A 48 18.38 -2.63 -5.88
CA VAL A 48 18.19 -4.02 -6.34
C VAL A 48 17.77 -4.07 -7.80
N THR A 49 17.21 -3.01 -8.37
CA THR A 49 16.80 -3.00 -9.78
C THR A 49 18.03 -3.12 -10.70
N PRO A 50 18.19 -4.22 -11.46
CA PRO A 50 19.37 -4.45 -12.29
C PRO A 50 19.38 -3.56 -13.55
N GLU A 51 20.57 -3.30 -14.12
CA GLU A 51 20.72 -2.47 -15.33
C GLU A 51 19.94 -2.99 -16.55
N ARG A 52 19.74 -4.31 -16.64
CA ARG A 52 18.95 -4.95 -17.70
C ARG A 52 17.46 -4.57 -17.67
N MET A 53 16.97 -3.99 -16.57
CA MET A 53 15.59 -3.50 -16.38
C MET A 53 15.53 -1.98 -16.13
N LYS A 54 16.54 -1.23 -16.59
CA LYS A 54 16.63 0.22 -16.36
C LYS A 54 15.40 0.99 -16.86
N ASN A 55 14.75 0.52 -17.92
CA ASN A 55 13.52 1.11 -18.44
C ASN A 55 12.30 0.90 -17.51
N MET A 56 12.28 -0.19 -16.73
CA MET A 56 11.19 -0.51 -15.79
C MET A 56 11.39 0.14 -14.40
N ARG A 57 12.62 0.57 -14.09
CA ARG A 57 12.95 1.23 -12.82
C ARG A 57 12.12 2.48 -12.57
N ILE A 58 11.99 3.35 -13.58
CA ILE A 58 11.28 4.63 -13.47
C ILE A 58 9.79 4.43 -13.23
N PRO A 59 9.03 3.65 -14.02
CA PRO A 59 7.60 3.46 -13.78
C PRO A 59 7.32 2.77 -12.44
N LEU A 60 8.18 1.86 -11.99
CA LEU A 60 8.05 1.23 -10.67
C LEU A 60 8.28 2.22 -9.51
N LEU A 61 9.25 3.13 -9.65
CA LEU A 61 9.49 4.21 -8.69
C LEU A 61 8.33 5.21 -8.64
N ILE A 62 7.78 5.59 -9.80
CA ILE A 62 6.64 6.52 -9.86
C ILE A 62 5.41 5.86 -9.21
N ALA A 63 5.16 4.58 -9.49
CA ALA A 63 4.08 3.83 -8.86
C ALA A 63 4.20 3.83 -7.33
N HIS A 64 5.37 3.46 -6.82
CA HIS A 64 5.64 3.43 -5.38
C HIS A 64 5.55 4.82 -4.74
N SER A 65 6.07 5.85 -5.40
CA SER A 65 6.01 7.23 -4.91
C SER A 65 4.57 7.70 -4.77
N TRP A 66 3.72 7.32 -5.72
CA TRP A 66 2.33 7.73 -5.74
C TRP A 66 1.47 6.99 -4.71
N SER A 67 1.71 5.69 -4.55
CA SER A 67 1.11 4.88 -3.48
C SER A 67 1.54 5.40 -2.09
N THR A 68 2.84 5.70 -1.90
CA THR A 68 3.34 6.30 -0.66
C THR A 68 2.70 7.68 -0.41
N ASN A 69 2.48 8.49 -1.45
CA ASN A 69 1.80 9.78 -1.30
C ASN A 69 0.36 9.61 -0.80
N LEU A 70 -0.37 8.62 -1.33
CA LEU A 70 -1.71 8.28 -0.85
C LEU A 70 -1.71 7.82 0.61
N ASP A 71 -0.77 6.96 1.01
CA ASP A 71 -0.65 6.48 2.38
C ASP A 71 -0.35 7.61 3.37
N LEU A 72 0.55 8.54 3.00
CA LEU A 72 0.84 9.73 3.79
C LEU A 72 -0.36 10.68 3.87
N MET A 73 -1.18 10.75 2.82
CA MET A 73 -2.43 11.50 2.85
C MET A 73 -3.38 10.97 3.91
N PHE A 74 -3.56 9.65 3.98
CA PHE A 74 -4.45 9.04 4.97
C PHE A 74 -3.90 9.08 6.40
N THR A 75 -2.59 8.95 6.59
CA THR A 75 -1.98 8.77 7.93
C THR A 75 -1.45 10.06 8.56
N ILE A 76 -0.98 11.04 7.79
CA ILE A 76 -0.29 12.23 8.32
C ILE A 76 -1.01 13.53 7.94
N PHE A 77 -1.32 13.69 6.65
CA PHE A 77 -1.74 14.98 6.11
C PHE A 77 -3.21 15.26 6.31
N THR A 78 -4.09 14.32 5.94
CA THR A 78 -5.55 14.47 6.06
C THR A 78 -6.06 13.83 7.35
N ARG A 79 -5.58 12.63 7.72
CA ARG A 79 -6.07 11.86 8.89
C ARG A 79 -7.59 11.94 9.02
N PRO A 80 -8.35 11.30 8.10
CA PRO A 80 -9.78 11.47 8.05
C PRO A 80 -10.43 10.87 9.30
N TYR A 81 -11.23 11.69 9.98
CA TYR A 81 -12.19 11.25 10.97
C TYR A 81 -13.58 11.31 10.35
N VAL A 82 -14.13 10.14 10.03
CA VAL A 82 -15.43 10.03 9.37
C VAL A 82 -16.51 9.90 10.44
N PHE A 83 -17.60 10.65 10.26
CA PHE A 83 -18.83 10.51 11.01
C PHE A 83 -19.83 9.77 10.12
N GLY A 84 -20.05 8.49 10.38
CA GLY A 84 -21.24 7.84 9.84
C GLY A 84 -22.49 8.28 10.65
N PRO A 85 -23.72 8.24 10.10
CA PRO A 85 -24.17 7.88 8.74
C PRO A 85 -24.11 9.04 7.73
N SER A 86 -23.72 10.25 8.15
CA SER A 86 -23.76 11.45 7.31
C SER A 86 -22.66 11.51 6.24
N SER A 87 -21.76 10.51 6.16
CA SER A 87 -20.54 10.52 5.33
C SER A 87 -19.80 11.85 5.37
N SER A 88 -19.91 12.55 6.50
CA SER A 88 -19.17 13.77 6.77
C SER A 88 -17.87 13.36 7.44
N GLY A 89 -16.83 14.16 7.26
CA GLY A 89 -15.56 13.88 7.91
C GLY A 89 -14.80 15.15 8.18
N MET A 90 -14.04 15.15 9.26
CA MET A 90 -13.09 16.21 9.56
C MET A 90 -11.67 15.66 9.44
N PRO A 91 -10.77 16.37 8.75
CA PRO A 91 -9.37 16.00 8.75
C PRO A 91 -8.74 16.38 10.09
N LEU A 92 -8.19 15.39 10.79
CA LEU A 92 -7.41 15.62 12.00
C LEU A 92 -5.92 15.83 11.69
N GLY A 93 -5.56 15.93 10.40
CA GLY A 93 -4.19 15.94 9.93
C GLY A 93 -3.54 17.32 9.89
N ILE A 94 -2.26 17.36 9.49
CA ILE A 94 -1.47 18.61 9.38
C ILE A 94 -2.16 19.62 8.46
N LEU A 95 -2.78 19.17 7.35
CA LEU A 95 -3.45 20.06 6.42
C LEU A 95 -4.71 20.69 7.05
N GLY A 96 -5.38 19.96 7.95
CA GLY A 96 -6.49 20.49 8.76
C GLY A 96 -6.00 21.54 9.76
N GLU A 97 -4.90 21.26 10.46
CA GLU A 97 -4.28 22.20 11.42
C GLU A 97 -3.79 23.49 10.75
N LEU A 98 -3.29 23.40 9.51
CA LEU A 98 -2.89 24.55 8.68
C LEU A 98 -4.08 25.34 8.08
N GLY A 99 -5.32 24.92 8.34
CA GLY A 99 -6.52 25.59 7.84
C GLY A 99 -6.80 25.38 6.35
N ILE A 100 -6.17 24.38 5.71
CA ILE A 100 -6.41 24.08 4.29
C ILE A 100 -7.83 23.50 4.14
N PRO A 101 -8.68 24.06 3.27
CA PRO A 101 -10.04 23.58 3.08
C PRO A 101 -10.10 22.09 2.75
N VAL A 102 -11.04 21.37 3.37
CA VAL A 102 -11.25 19.91 3.17
C VAL A 102 -11.38 19.53 1.69
N LYS A 103 -11.94 20.43 0.86
CA LYS A 103 -12.09 20.25 -0.59
C LYS A 103 -10.76 19.94 -1.28
N TRP A 104 -9.69 20.65 -0.92
CA TRP A 104 -8.37 20.47 -1.51
C TRP A 104 -7.69 19.19 -1.03
N GLN A 105 -7.91 18.84 0.24
CA GLN A 105 -7.38 17.60 0.81
C GLN A 105 -8.01 16.38 0.13
N PHE A 106 -9.33 16.37 -0.03
CA PHE A 106 -10.05 15.34 -0.77
C PHE A 106 -9.67 15.32 -2.25
N TYR A 107 -9.50 16.47 -2.88
CA TYR A 107 -9.03 16.53 -4.28
C TYR A 107 -7.66 15.88 -4.44
N TRP A 108 -6.70 16.20 -3.57
CA TRP A 108 -5.36 15.59 -3.62
C TRP A 108 -5.43 14.08 -3.36
N ALA A 109 -6.17 13.63 -2.36
CA ALA A 109 -6.37 12.20 -2.10
C ALA A 109 -7.01 11.48 -3.30
N GLN A 110 -8.00 12.10 -3.96
CA GLN A 110 -8.64 11.55 -5.15
C GLN A 110 -7.65 11.43 -6.31
N VAL A 111 -6.88 12.49 -6.60
CA VAL A 111 -5.82 12.44 -7.61
C VAL A 111 -4.86 11.30 -7.28
N SER A 112 -4.51 11.15 -5.99
CA SER A 112 -3.65 10.08 -5.45
C SER A 112 -4.19 8.67 -5.71
N SER A 113 -5.49 8.43 -5.51
CA SER A 113 -6.07 7.14 -5.89
C SER A 113 -6.08 6.90 -7.41
N SER A 114 -6.41 7.93 -8.20
CA SER A 114 -6.57 7.82 -9.64
C SER A 114 -5.27 7.48 -10.37
N SER A 115 -4.15 8.10 -10.00
CA SER A 115 -2.87 7.78 -10.65
C SER A 115 -2.27 6.46 -10.20
N GLU A 116 -2.59 5.98 -8.99
CA GLU A 116 -2.16 4.65 -8.54
C GLU A 116 -2.81 3.57 -9.42
N PHE A 117 -4.13 3.69 -9.63
CA PHE A 117 -4.88 2.81 -10.51
C PHE A 117 -4.36 2.89 -11.96
N ARG A 118 -4.12 4.10 -12.47
CA ARG A 118 -3.58 4.30 -13.82
C ARG A 118 -2.20 3.66 -13.97
N MET A 119 -1.30 3.87 -13.02
CA MET A 119 0.06 3.34 -13.08
C MET A 119 0.07 1.81 -12.96
N SER A 120 -0.80 1.25 -12.12
CA SER A 120 -0.97 -0.20 -12.00
C SER A 120 -1.38 -0.83 -13.34
N ASN A 121 -2.31 -0.18 -14.07
CA ASN A 121 -2.69 -0.64 -15.40
C ASN A 121 -1.58 -0.43 -16.42
N THR A 122 -0.90 0.72 -16.42
CA THR A 122 0.22 0.99 -17.33
C THR A 122 1.36 -0.02 -17.14
N LEU A 123 1.72 -0.36 -15.90
CA LEU A 123 2.74 -1.37 -15.59
C LEU A 123 2.34 -2.76 -16.12
N LYS A 124 1.06 -3.16 -15.97
CA LYS A 124 0.56 -4.40 -16.58
C LYS A 124 0.70 -4.40 -18.11
N PHE A 125 0.29 -3.33 -18.77
CA PHE A 125 0.44 -3.21 -20.22
C PHE A 125 1.90 -3.22 -20.66
N TYR A 126 2.80 -2.61 -19.88
CA TYR A 126 4.23 -2.59 -20.18
C TYR A 126 4.84 -3.98 -20.05
N VAL A 127 4.54 -4.71 -18.97
CA VAL A 127 4.99 -6.09 -18.76
C VAL A 127 4.42 -7.03 -19.84
N PHE A 128 3.14 -6.90 -20.17
CA PHE A 128 2.51 -7.69 -21.24
C PHE A 128 3.09 -7.35 -22.63
N SER A 129 3.42 -6.08 -22.88
CA SER A 129 4.05 -5.65 -24.14
C SER A 129 5.48 -6.19 -24.29
N ASP A 130 6.27 -6.22 -23.22
CA ASP A 130 7.59 -6.87 -23.23
C ASP A 130 7.47 -8.39 -23.38
N GLY A 131 6.46 -9.02 -22.76
CA GLY A 131 6.15 -10.44 -22.95
C GLY A 131 5.84 -10.79 -24.42
N ASN A 132 5.02 -9.99 -25.10
CA ASN A 132 4.67 -10.23 -26.51
C ASN A 132 5.86 -10.03 -27.46
N LYS A 133 6.66 -8.96 -27.27
CA LYS A 133 7.89 -8.74 -28.03
C LYS A 133 8.92 -9.84 -27.81
N TYR A 134 8.90 -10.46 -26.63
CA TYR A 134 9.78 -11.57 -26.28
C TYR A 134 9.29 -12.89 -26.88
N CYS A 135 7.99 -13.21 -26.87
CA CYS A 135 7.43 -14.35 -27.61
C CYS A 135 7.81 -14.30 -29.10
N ASP A 136 7.81 -13.10 -29.68
CA ASP A 136 8.26 -12.87 -31.06
C ASP A 136 9.78 -13.12 -31.23
N ALA A 137 10.60 -12.77 -30.22
CA ALA A 137 12.06 -12.97 -30.22
C ALA A 137 12.51 -14.40 -29.87
N ILE A 138 11.76 -15.13 -29.04
CA ILE A 138 12.02 -16.55 -28.67
C ILE A 138 11.68 -17.49 -29.82
N ARG A 139 10.72 -17.09 -30.68
CA ARG A 139 10.50 -17.76 -31.96
C ARG A 139 11.75 -17.78 -32.84
N GLU A 140 12.76 -16.97 -32.50
CA GLU A 140 14.01 -16.80 -33.24
C GLU A 140 15.27 -17.27 -32.48
N SER A 141 15.24 -17.55 -31.16
CA SER A 141 16.43 -18.04 -30.44
C SER A 141 16.12 -18.75 -29.11
N THR A 142 16.64 -19.98 -28.98
CA THR A 142 16.58 -20.83 -27.78
C THR A 142 17.54 -20.35 -26.69
N GLN A 143 17.05 -19.54 -25.74
CA GLN A 143 17.64 -19.44 -24.39
C GLN A 143 16.58 -18.93 -23.38
N SER A 144 15.90 -19.88 -22.73
CA SER A 144 14.52 -19.71 -22.23
C SER A 144 14.32 -19.69 -20.71
N ASP A 145 15.33 -19.81 -19.84
CA ASP A 145 14.98 -20.17 -18.44
C ASP A 145 15.01 -19.03 -17.42
N HIS A 146 15.89 -18.02 -17.56
CA HIS A 146 16.05 -17.01 -16.50
C HIS A 146 15.15 -15.78 -16.61
N HIS A 147 14.74 -15.38 -17.83
CA HIS A 147 13.92 -14.18 -18.05
C HIS A 147 12.42 -14.41 -17.79
N TYR A 148 11.95 -15.62 -18.05
CA TYR A 148 10.58 -16.05 -17.78
C TYR A 148 10.26 -16.12 -16.29
N THR A 149 11.25 -16.48 -15.45
CA THR A 149 11.08 -16.41 -14.00
C THR A 149 10.86 -14.97 -13.56
N VAL A 150 11.56 -13.99 -14.12
CA VAL A 150 11.39 -12.57 -13.74
C VAL A 150 10.01 -12.02 -14.15
N LEU A 151 9.51 -12.42 -15.33
CA LEU A 151 8.17 -12.07 -15.82
C LEU A 151 7.04 -12.73 -15.01
N SER A 152 7.16 -14.02 -14.67
CA SER A 152 6.16 -14.69 -13.83
C SER A 152 6.13 -14.13 -12.41
N ASN A 153 7.29 -13.75 -11.85
CA ASN A 153 7.37 -13.16 -10.53
C ASN A 153 6.85 -11.72 -10.48
N SER A 154 6.97 -10.94 -11.57
CA SER A 154 6.39 -9.60 -11.63
C SER A 154 4.86 -9.69 -11.78
N GLU A 155 4.32 -10.54 -12.65
CA GLU A 155 2.87 -10.81 -12.72
C GLU A 155 2.29 -11.31 -11.38
N THR A 156 3.01 -12.17 -10.66
CA THR A 156 2.62 -12.65 -9.32
C THR A 156 2.66 -11.53 -8.26
N GLN A 157 3.65 -10.63 -8.34
CA GLN A 157 3.75 -9.46 -7.46
C GLN A 157 2.56 -8.51 -7.66
N TYR A 158 2.22 -8.18 -8.92
CA TYR A 158 1.10 -7.28 -9.23
C TYR A 158 -0.27 -7.90 -8.93
N THR A 159 -0.44 -9.20 -9.16
CA THR A 159 -1.68 -9.88 -8.77
C THR A 159 -1.83 -9.95 -7.26
N SER A 160 -0.76 -10.18 -6.50
CA SER A 160 -0.80 -10.20 -5.04
C SER A 160 -1.08 -8.83 -4.41
N SER A 161 -0.47 -7.75 -4.91
CA SER A 161 -0.72 -6.40 -4.41
C SER A 161 -2.14 -5.93 -4.74
N LEU A 162 -2.64 -6.20 -5.95
CA LEU A 162 -4.02 -5.90 -6.32
C LEU A 162 -5.04 -6.73 -5.56
N LEU A 163 -4.75 -8.00 -5.26
CA LEU A 163 -5.59 -8.83 -4.39
C LEU A 163 -5.61 -8.29 -2.97
N SER A 164 -4.48 -7.83 -2.42
CA SER A 164 -4.40 -7.17 -1.11
C SER A 164 -5.23 -5.89 -1.08
N THR A 165 -5.11 -5.03 -2.09
CA THR A 165 -5.90 -3.80 -2.18
C THR A 165 -7.39 -4.09 -2.37
N ALA A 166 -7.75 -5.03 -3.25
CA ALA A 166 -9.14 -5.45 -3.46
C ALA A 166 -9.76 -6.06 -2.20
N TYR A 167 -8.99 -6.85 -1.45
CA TYR A 167 -9.39 -7.40 -0.16
C TYR A 167 -9.63 -6.29 0.87
N CYS A 168 -8.74 -5.30 0.99
CA CYS A 168 -8.93 -4.18 1.91
C CYS A 168 -10.18 -3.34 1.55
N ILE A 169 -10.41 -3.10 0.26
CA ILE A 169 -11.61 -2.40 -0.23
C ILE A 169 -12.88 -3.21 0.06
N PHE A 170 -12.84 -4.52 -0.14
CA PHE A 170 -13.94 -5.41 0.19
C PHE A 170 -14.24 -5.40 1.70
N ILE A 171 -13.21 -5.49 2.54
CA ILE A 171 -13.34 -5.42 4.01
C ILE A 171 -13.91 -4.09 4.46
N TYR A 172 -13.45 -2.96 3.91
CA TYR A 172 -14.01 -1.64 4.18
C TYR A 172 -15.48 -1.53 3.74
N SER A 173 -15.82 -2.06 2.56
CA SER A 173 -17.18 -2.07 2.05
C SER A 173 -18.10 -2.90 2.96
N LEU A 174 -17.65 -4.09 3.37
CA LEU A 174 -18.36 -4.92 4.34
C LEU A 174 -18.51 -4.21 5.69
N HIS A 175 -17.46 -3.53 6.16
CA HIS A 175 -17.49 -2.78 7.40
C HIS A 175 -18.50 -1.62 7.34
N THR A 176 -18.48 -0.79 6.30
CA THR A 176 -19.44 0.32 6.17
C THR A 176 -20.90 -0.15 6.07
N ILE A 177 -21.15 -1.31 5.44
CA ILE A 177 -22.48 -1.94 5.39
C ILE A 177 -22.90 -2.38 6.80
N LEU A 178 -22.01 -3.09 7.52
CA LEU A 178 -22.27 -3.51 8.89
C LEU A 178 -22.52 -2.31 9.81
N SER A 179 -21.68 -1.26 9.76
CA SER A 179 -21.92 -0.01 10.50
C SER A 179 -23.32 0.52 10.26
N ARG A 180 -23.79 0.55 9.00
CA ARG A 180 -25.09 1.10 8.64
C ARG A 180 -26.26 0.28 9.21
N GLU A 181 -26.12 -1.05 9.25
CA GLU A 181 -27.14 -1.92 9.85
C GLU A 181 -27.15 -1.80 11.37
N TYR A 182 -25.98 -1.80 12.03
CA TYR A 182 -25.90 -1.62 13.48
C TYR A 182 -26.38 -0.23 13.94
N GLY A 183 -26.17 0.82 13.16
CA GLY A 183 -26.68 2.17 13.46
C GLY A 183 -28.21 2.31 13.35
N SER A 184 -28.90 1.34 12.73
CA SER A 184 -30.37 1.33 12.63
C SER A 184 -31.06 0.70 13.84
N ILE A 185 -30.31 -0.02 14.68
CA ILE A 185 -30.78 -0.61 15.94
C ILE A 185 -30.37 0.38 17.04
N GLY A 186 -31.30 1.26 17.42
CA GLY A 186 -31.04 2.54 18.10
C GLY A 186 -30.41 2.54 19.50
N ASP A 187 -29.76 1.47 19.97
CA ASP A 187 -29.27 1.35 21.35
C ASP A 187 -27.75 1.52 21.54
N GLU A 188 -26.92 1.61 20.49
CA GLU A 188 -25.45 1.72 20.68
C GLU A 188 -24.76 2.69 19.71
N LYS A 189 -24.96 4.00 19.93
CA LYS A 189 -24.22 5.07 19.23
C LYS A 189 -22.69 4.95 19.42
N ASP A 190 -22.25 4.35 20.54
CA ASP A 190 -20.83 4.19 20.87
C ASP A 190 -20.12 3.12 20.03
N TYR A 191 -20.81 2.03 19.68
CA TYR A 191 -20.24 0.94 18.89
C TYR A 191 -20.12 1.31 17.44
N PHE A 192 -21.08 2.09 16.94
CA PHE A 192 -21.03 2.65 15.60
C PHE A 192 -19.79 3.53 15.39
N GLY A 193 -19.50 4.43 16.33
CA GLY A 193 -18.31 5.30 16.27
C GLY A 193 -17.01 4.49 16.30
N ALA A 194 -16.92 3.51 17.22
CA ALA A 194 -15.76 2.64 17.31
C ALA A 194 -15.52 1.85 16.02
N TYR A 195 -16.57 1.26 15.46
CA TYR A 195 -16.47 0.45 14.25
C TYR A 195 -16.11 1.29 13.02
N ASN A 196 -16.62 2.52 12.91
CA ASN A 196 -16.26 3.43 11.83
C ASN A 196 -14.80 3.89 11.90
N ASN A 197 -14.29 4.14 13.12
CA ASN A 197 -12.89 4.45 13.36
C ASN A 197 -11.99 3.27 12.96
N GLN A 198 -12.37 2.05 13.36
CA GLN A 198 -11.64 0.84 12.95
C GLN A 198 -11.66 0.64 11.42
N SER A 199 -12.81 0.85 10.77
CA SER A 199 -12.93 0.78 9.30
C SER A 199 -11.96 1.74 8.59
N THR A 200 -11.88 2.98 9.09
CA THR A 200 -10.98 3.99 8.53
C THR A 200 -9.50 3.66 8.78
N LEU A 201 -9.18 3.06 9.93
CA LEU A 201 -7.83 2.55 10.22
C LEU A 201 -7.44 1.39 9.30
N VAL A 202 -8.34 0.43 9.09
CA VAL A 202 -8.10 -0.71 8.17
C VAL A 202 -7.82 -0.18 6.76
N MET A 203 -8.62 0.76 6.27
CA MET A 203 -8.36 1.41 4.98
C MET A 203 -6.99 2.10 4.99
N SER A 204 -6.65 2.86 6.03
CA SER A 204 -5.37 3.60 6.09
C SER A 204 -4.14 2.69 6.19
N SER A 205 -4.31 1.43 6.61
CA SER A 205 -3.25 0.43 6.70
C SER A 205 -2.99 -0.34 5.39
N HIS A 206 -3.86 -0.20 4.38
CA HIS A 206 -3.82 -1.04 3.17
C HIS A 206 -2.51 -0.92 2.38
N GLY A 207 -1.95 0.29 2.24
CA GLY A 207 -0.71 0.50 1.49
C GLY A 207 0.52 -0.01 2.22
N LEU A 208 0.50 -0.01 3.56
CA LEU A 208 1.50 -0.67 4.40
C LEU A 208 1.51 -2.18 4.16
N LEU A 209 0.34 -2.81 4.22
CA LEU A 209 0.19 -4.25 3.99
C LEU A 209 0.59 -4.62 2.56
N SER A 210 0.16 -3.84 1.57
CA SER A 210 0.53 -4.02 0.17
C SER A 210 2.05 -3.90 -0.04
N THR A 211 2.70 -2.92 0.61
CA THR A 211 4.15 -2.73 0.55
C THR A 211 4.90 -3.91 1.15
N ILE A 212 4.48 -4.37 2.33
CA ILE A 212 5.07 -5.55 2.99
C ILE A 212 4.94 -6.79 2.09
N CYS A 213 3.73 -7.07 1.59
CA CYS A 213 3.48 -8.17 0.65
C CYS A 213 4.38 -8.07 -0.59
N THR A 214 4.50 -6.87 -1.17
CA THR A 214 5.32 -6.60 -2.36
C THR A 214 6.80 -6.90 -2.14
N LEU A 215 7.32 -6.58 -0.94
CA LEU A 215 8.71 -6.87 -0.56
C LEU A 215 8.98 -8.37 -0.40
N PHE A 216 8.03 -9.13 0.17
CA PHE A 216 8.19 -10.57 0.41
C PHE A 216 7.86 -11.45 -0.82
N VAL A 217 6.98 -11.01 -1.71
CA VAL A 217 6.57 -11.79 -2.90
C VAL A 217 7.63 -11.72 -4.00
N TYR A 218 8.27 -10.57 -4.22
CA TYR A 218 9.17 -10.39 -5.35
C TYR A 218 10.56 -10.95 -5.10
N ARG A 219 11.01 -11.89 -5.95
CA ARG A 219 12.27 -12.63 -5.76
C ARG A 219 13.48 -11.75 -5.48
N PRO A 220 13.86 -10.78 -6.34
CA PRO A 220 15.09 -10.05 -6.07
C PRO A 220 14.99 -9.18 -4.81
N TYR A 221 13.78 -8.72 -4.41
CA TYR A 221 13.58 -7.99 -3.15
C TYR A 221 13.60 -8.91 -1.93
N ARG A 222 12.89 -10.04 -1.97
CA ARG A 222 12.86 -11.00 -0.86
C ARG A 222 14.21 -11.67 -0.66
N ASP A 223 14.95 -11.95 -1.74
CA ASP A 223 16.26 -12.59 -1.68
C ASP A 223 17.28 -11.60 -1.08
N TYR A 224 17.18 -10.31 -1.43
CA TYR A 224 17.94 -9.23 -0.78
C TYR A 224 17.59 -9.07 0.72
N ILE A 225 16.31 -9.11 1.08
CA ILE A 225 15.85 -9.02 2.47
C ILE A 225 16.27 -10.24 3.28
N ASN A 226 16.09 -11.45 2.73
CA ASN A 226 16.52 -12.70 3.36
C ASN A 226 18.04 -12.73 3.55
N CYS A 227 18.82 -12.19 2.60
CA CYS A 227 20.27 -12.03 2.74
C CYS A 227 20.63 -11.09 3.90
N MET A 228 19.92 -9.96 4.05
CA MET A 228 20.12 -9.06 5.20
C MET A 228 19.71 -9.66 6.53
N ILE A 229 18.59 -10.40 6.59
CA ILE A 229 18.08 -11.01 7.84
C ILE A 229 18.91 -12.22 8.25
N THR A 230 19.29 -13.07 7.30
CA THR A 230 19.95 -14.36 7.57
C THR A 230 21.48 -14.23 7.65
N GLY A 231 22.04 -13.09 7.22
CA GLY A 231 23.49 -12.82 7.25
C GLY A 231 24.32 -13.72 6.32
N LYS A 232 23.69 -14.64 5.60
CA LYS A 232 24.32 -15.50 4.59
C LYS A 232 24.12 -14.84 3.23
N LYS A 233 25.23 -14.44 2.59
CA LYS A 233 25.24 -14.34 1.14
C LYS A 233 24.91 -15.73 0.61
N GLU A 234 23.93 -15.86 -0.27
CA GLU A 234 23.84 -17.05 -1.09
C GLU A 234 25.09 -17.10 -1.98
N GLU A 235 26.13 -17.76 -1.48
CA GLU A 235 27.19 -18.29 -2.33
C GLU A 235 26.57 -19.42 -3.15
N GLY A 236 26.46 -19.18 -4.46
CA GLY A 236 26.48 -20.25 -5.45
C GLY A 236 25.12 -20.87 -5.83
N SER A 237 24.39 -20.20 -6.73
CA SER A 237 23.57 -20.91 -7.74
C SER A 237 23.97 -20.57 -9.19
N ALA A 238 25.08 -19.83 -9.38
CA ALA A 238 25.70 -19.64 -10.70
C ALA A 238 26.97 -20.50 -10.89
N THR A 239 27.59 -20.99 -9.81
CA THR A 239 28.87 -21.72 -9.88
C THR A 239 28.69 -23.24 -9.91
N VAL A 240 27.59 -23.80 -9.39
CA VAL A 240 27.32 -25.25 -9.43
C VAL A 240 26.92 -25.73 -10.84
N ALA A 241 26.27 -24.86 -11.64
CA ALA A 241 25.94 -25.17 -13.02
C ALA A 241 27.15 -25.14 -13.97
N ILE A 242 28.21 -24.40 -13.63
CA ILE A 242 29.45 -24.36 -14.42
C ILE A 242 30.39 -25.50 -14.03
N GLY A 243 30.43 -25.90 -12.75
CA GLY A 243 31.25 -27.03 -12.29
C GLY A 243 30.78 -28.40 -12.79
N SER A 244 29.47 -28.63 -12.90
CA SER A 244 28.93 -29.93 -13.37
C SER A 244 28.96 -30.11 -14.89
N ALA A 245 29.22 -29.06 -15.67
CA ALA A 245 29.25 -29.14 -17.14
C ALA A 245 30.69 -29.29 -17.71
N VAL A 246 31.72 -29.09 -16.90
CA VAL A 246 33.13 -29.22 -17.33
C VAL A 246 33.66 -30.66 -17.17
N ASP A 247 33.13 -31.45 -16.24
CA ASP A 247 33.54 -32.85 -16.03
C ASP A 247 32.90 -33.87 -17.00
N SER A 248 32.09 -33.39 -17.96
CA SER A 248 31.49 -34.24 -19.02
C SER A 248 32.21 -34.12 -20.36
N TYR A 249 33.27 -33.32 -20.44
CA TYR A 249 34.01 -33.01 -21.68
C TYR A 249 35.53 -33.11 -21.51
N ILE A 250 36.00 -33.99 -20.61
CA ILE A 250 37.37 -34.55 -20.61
C ILE A 250 37.28 -36.07 -20.49
#